data_AF-A0A353LRP0-F1
#
_entry.id   AF-A0A353LRP0-F1
#
_cell.length_a   1.000
_cell.length_b   1.000
_cell.length_c   1.000
_cell.angle_alpha   90.00
_cell.angle_beta   90.00
_cell.angle_gamma   90.00
#
_symmetry.space_group_name_H-M   'P 1'
#
loop_
_entity.id
_entity.type
_entity.pdbx_description
1 polymer ?
#
loop_
_entity_poly.entity_id
_entity_poly.type
_entity_poly.pdbx_seq_one_letter_code
_entity_poly.pdbx_strand_id
1 'polypeptide(L)' 'QGAIRFTKYALNNWLRQAGPIFDASTAYEMLGFAGPDAKEGVASHREKRPPVFNPDCNV' A
#
# COMPACT_ATOMS: atom_id res chain seq x y z
N GLN A 1 1.59 12.11 33.53
CA GLN A 1 1.58 12.57 32.12
C GLN A 1 0.34 12.00 31.39
N GLY A 2 -0.86 12.54 31.66
CA GLY A 2 -2.14 12.00 31.13
C GLY A 2 -2.63 12.68 29.85
N ALA A 3 -2.44 13.99 29.74
CA ALA A 3 -2.90 14.79 28.59
C ALA A 3 -2.38 14.26 27.25
N ILE A 4 -1.08 13.95 27.16
CA ILE A 4 -0.45 13.41 25.94
C ILE A 4 -1.09 12.09 25.49
N ARG A 5 -1.41 11.19 26.43
CA ARG A 5 -2.03 9.89 26.11
C ARG A 5 -3.44 10.06 25.56
N PHE A 6 -4.22 10.98 26.12
CA PHE A 6 -5.57 11.28 25.64
C PHE A 6 -5.55 12.00 24.29
N THR A 7 -4.63 12.93 24.06
CA THR A 7 -4.47 13.57 22.73
C THR A 7 -4.11 12.53 21.66
N LYS A 8 -3.18 11.61 21.94
CA LYS A 8 -2.85 10.50 21.03
C LYS A 8 -4.07 9.60 20.77
N TYR A 9 -4.85 9.30 21.80
CA TYR A 9 -6.06 8.49 21.65
C TYR A 9 -7.10 9.16 20.75
N ALA A 10 -7.36 10.45 20.96
CA ALA A 10 -8.29 11.23 20.14
C ALA A 10 -7.86 11.27 18.66
N LEU A 11 -6.57 11.51 18.38
CA LEU A 11 -6.03 11.50 17.02
C LEU A 11 -6.08 10.11 16.37
N ASN A 12 -5.73 9.06 17.12
CA ASN A 12 -5.75 7.70 16.60
C ASN A 12 -7.17 7.20 16.29
N ASN A 13 -8.22 7.84 16.82
CA ASN A 13 -9.60 7.44 16.50
C ASN A 13 -9.94 7.70 15.03
N TRP A 14 -9.42 8.79 14.45
CA TRP A 14 -9.53 9.08 13.02
C TRP A 14 -8.85 8.00 12.17
N LEU A 15 -7.63 7.60 12.56
CA LEU A 15 -6.91 6.54 11.86
C LEU A 15 -7.66 5.19 11.94
N ARG A 16 -8.25 4.86 13.09
CA ARG A 16 -9.03 3.62 13.26
C ARG A 16 -10.29 3.61 12.40
N GLN A 17 -10.93 4.75 12.21
CA GLN A 17 -12.09 4.85 11.32
C GLN A 17 -11.70 4.58 9.86
N ALA A 18 -10.48 4.96 9.45
CA ALA A 18 -9.94 4.62 8.13
C ALA A 18 -9.46 3.16 7.99
N GLY A 19 -9.58 2.35 9.04
CA GLY A 19 -9.13 0.95 9.08
C GLY A 19 -9.62 0.08 7.91
N PRO A 20 -10.93 0.06 7.58
CA PRO A 20 -11.43 -0.78 6.48
C PRO A 20 -10.90 -0.38 5.09
N ILE A 21 -10.68 0.91 4.86
CA ILE A 21 -10.12 1.42 3.60
C ILE A 21 -8.65 0.98 3.49
N PHE A 22 -7.91 1.08 4.59
CA PHE A 22 -6.53 0.62 4.66
C PHE A 22 -6.42 -0.90 4.46
N ASP A 23 -7.29 -1.70 5.09
CA ASP A 23 -7.32 -3.16 4.95
C ASP A 23 -7.58 -3.59 3.51
N ALA A 24 -8.58 -2.98 2.85
CA ALA A 24 -8.87 -3.24 1.43
C ALA A 24 -7.67 -2.89 0.53
N SER A 25 -7.02 -1.74 0.76
CA SER A 25 -5.82 -1.35 -0.02
C SER A 25 -4.66 -2.35 0.15
N THR A 26 -4.47 -2.87 1.36
CA THR A 26 -3.43 -3.86 1.66
C THR A 26 -3.75 -5.20 1.00
N ALA A 27 -5.02 -5.62 1.01
CA ALA A 27 -5.47 -6.82 0.33
C ALA A 27 -5.24 -6.73 -1.19
N TYR A 28 -5.60 -5.60 -1.80
CA TYR A 28 -5.34 -5.37 -3.22
C TYR A 28 -3.85 -5.33 -3.56
N GLU A 29 -3.01 -4.74 -2.70
CA GLU A 29 -1.55 -4.75 -2.88
C GLU A 29 -1.00 -6.20 -2.83
N MET A 30 -1.44 -7.00 -1.85
CA MET A 30 -1.04 -8.41 -1.74
C MET A 30 -1.49 -9.28 -2.90
N LEU A 31 -2.68 -9.03 -3.45
CA LEU A 31 -3.14 -9.70 -4.66
C LEU A 31 -2.30 -9.28 -5.88
N GLY A 32 -1.96 -7.99 -6.00
CA GLY A 32 -1.10 -7.46 -7.07
C GLY A 32 0.35 -7.93 -7.02
N PHE A 33 0.88 -8.26 -5.84
CA PHE A 33 2.26 -8.75 -5.68
C PHE A 33 2.53 -10.10 -6.35
N ALA A 34 1.52 -10.94 -6.53
CA ALA A 34 1.66 -12.19 -7.28
C ALA A 34 1.63 -11.96 -8.82
N GLY A 35 1.35 -10.73 -9.27
CA GLY A 35 1.21 -10.38 -10.67
C GLY A 35 2.54 -10.20 -11.41
N PRO A 36 2.48 -10.21 -12.76
CA PRO A 36 3.65 -9.98 -13.61
C PRO A 36 4.28 -8.60 -13.40
N ASP A 37 3.49 -7.60 -12.98
CA ASP A 37 3.93 -6.22 -12.77
C ASP A 37 4.90 -6.10 -11.59
N ALA A 38 4.73 -6.87 -10.52
CA ALA A 38 5.64 -6.88 -9.38
C ALA A 38 7.02 -7.44 -9.76
N LYS A 39 7.05 -8.49 -10.59
CA LYS A 39 8.29 -9.10 -11.10
C LYS A 39 9.05 -8.14 -12.01
N GLU A 40 8.34 -7.46 -12.90
CA GLU A 40 8.90 -6.45 -13.81
C GLU A 40 9.37 -5.20 -13.06
N GLY A 41 8.64 -4.77 -12.02
CA GLY A 41 9.06 -3.68 -11.14
C GLY A 41 10.38 -3.96 -10.42
N VAL A 42 10.55 -5.18 -9.90
CA VAL A 42 11.82 -5.59 -9.26
C VAL A 42 12.96 -5.72 -10.28
N ALA A 43 12.69 -6.29 -11.46
CA ALA A 43 13.70 -6.43 -12.51
C ALA A 43 14.19 -5.07 -13.01
N SER A 44 13.27 -4.18 -13.37
CA SER A 44 13.58 -2.83 -13.86
C SER A 44 14.35 -1.99 -12.85
N HIS A 45 14.03 -2.09 -11.55
CA HIS A 45 14.78 -1.43 -10.49
C HIS A 45 16.22 -1.96 -10.35
N ARG A 46 16.42 -3.29 -10.46
CA ARG A 46 17.77 -3.90 -10.41
C ARG A 46 18.60 -3.59 -11.64
N GLU A 47 17.96 -3.55 -12.80
CA GLU A 47 18.58 -3.29 -14.11
C GLU A 47 18.72 -1.80 -14.42
N LYS A 48 18.21 -0.91 -13.57
CA LYS A 48 18.21 0.56 -13.74
C LYS A 48 17.64 1.02 -15.07
N ARG A 49 16.63 0.30 -15.58
CA ARG A 49 15.93 0.62 -16.83
C ARG A 49 14.51 1.10 -16.52
N PRO A 50 13.86 1.83 -17.44
CA PRO A 50 12.44 2.10 -17.30
C PRO A 50 11.64 0.78 -17.26
N PRO A 51 10.66 0.64 -16.35
CA PRO A 51 9.76 -0.52 -16.33
C PRO A 51 8.86 -0.54 -17.55
N VAL A 52 8.58 -1.74 -18.08
CA VAL A 52 7.64 -1.95 -19.19
C VAL A 52 6.42 -2.68 -18.65
N PHE A 53 5.46 -1.91 -18.13
CA PHE A 53 4.18 -2.46 -17.69
C PHE A 53 3.26 -2.69 -18.90
N ASN A 54 2.50 -3.78 -18.88
CA ASN A 54 1.57 -4.08 -19.96
C ASN A 54 0.37 -3.10 -19.91
N PRO A 55 0.11 -2.29 -20.95
CA PRO A 55 -1.01 -1.33 -20.96
C PRO A 55 -2.40 -1.97 -20.90
N ASP A 56 -2.53 -3.27 -21.19
CA ASP A 56 -3.79 -4.03 -21.13
C ASP A 56 -4.01 -4.75 -19.78
N CYS A 57 -3.17 -4.49 -18.77
CA CYS A 57 -3.38 -5.03 -17.43
C CYS A 57 -4.61 -4.37 -16.79
N ASN A 58 -5.77 -5.02 -16.89
CA ASN A 58 -6.99 -4.56 -16.21
C ASN A 58 -6.81 -4.67 -14.70
N VAL A 59 -6.83 -3.52 -14.03
CA VAL A 59 -7.02 -3.40 -12.58
C VAL A 59 -8.35 -4.00 -12.13
#